data_AF-A0A2A4W5A0-F1
#
_entry.id   AF-A0A2A4W5A0-F1
#
_cell.length_a   1.000
_cell.length_b   1.000
_cell.length_c   1.000
_cell.angle_alpha   90.00
_cell.angle_beta   90.00
_cell.angle_gamma   90.00
#
_symmetry.space_group_name_H-M   'P 1'
#
loop_
_entity.id
_entity.type
_entity.pdbx_description
1 polymer ?
#
loop_
_entity_poly.entity_id
_entity_poly.type
_entity_poly.pdbx_seq_one_letter_code
_entity_poly.pdbx_strand_id
1 'polypeptide(L)' 'MKNPAVYIMTNRVNGTLYIGVTSNLIRRVFQHKNGETEGFTKK' A
#
# COMPACT_ATOMS: atom_id res chain seq x y z
N MET A 1 -3.90 -14.12 15.63
CA MET A 1 -4.51 -12.78 15.73
C MET A 1 -4.00 -11.91 14.58
N LYS A 2 -4.85 -11.04 14.02
CA LYS A 2 -4.43 -10.06 13.00
C LYS A 2 -4.12 -8.75 13.70
N ASN A 3 -2.89 -8.24 13.55
CA ASN A 3 -2.46 -6.97 14.15
C ASN A 3 -2.55 -5.87 13.10
N PRO A 4 -3.23 -4.75 13.37
CA PRO A 4 -3.20 -3.61 12.46
C PRO A 4 -1.80 -2.98 12.45
N ALA A 5 -1.34 -2.59 11.27
CA ALA A 5 -0.10 -1.86 11.07
C ALA A 5 -0.34 -0.66 10.14
N VAL A 6 0.37 0.43 10.41
CA VAL A 6 0.50 1.58 9.51
C VAL A 6 1.73 1.35 8.64
N TYR A 7 1.65 1.70 7.35
CA TYR A 7 2.79 1.64 6.44
C TYR A 7 2.88 2.88 5.56
N ILE A 8 4.08 3.12 5.04
CA ILE A 8 4.42 4.18 4.10
C ILE A 8 5.07 3.51 2.88
N MET A 9 4.63 3.87 1.66
CA MET A 9 5.12 3.33 0.40
C MET A 9 5.35 4.45 -0.62
N THR A 10 6.33 4.26 -1.51
CA THR A 10 6.55 5.12 -2.68
C THR A 10 6.91 4.25 -3.89
N ASN A 11 6.65 4.77 -5.10
CA ASN A 11 7.05 4.10 -6.35
C ASN A 11 8.47 4.48 -6.81
N ARG A 12 9.07 5.53 -6.23
CA ARG A 12 10.43 5.99 -6.54
C ARG A 12 11.03 6.82 -5.41
N VAL A 13 12.35 7.01 -5.43
CA VAL A 13 13.04 7.95 -4.52
C VAL A 13 12.48 9.36 -4.74
N ASN A 14 12.16 10.06 -3.65
CA ASN A 14 11.50 11.38 -3.65
C ASN A 14 10.17 11.42 -4.43
N GLY A 15 9.50 10.27 -4.55
CA GLY A 15 8.16 10.15 -5.14
C GLY A 15 7.05 10.48 -4.13
N THR A 16 5.80 10.37 -4.60
CA THR A 16 4.63 10.57 -3.74
C THR A 16 4.53 9.46 -2.71
N LEU A 17 4.41 9.84 -1.44
CA LEU A 17 4.21 8.91 -0.34
C LEU A 17 2.74 8.51 -0.25
N TYR A 18 2.49 7.21 -0.24
CA TYR A 18 1.22 6.62 0.10
C TYR A 18 1.28 6.09 1.53
N ILE A 19 0.31 6.49 2.35
CA ILE A 19 0.18 6.07 3.75
C ILE A 19 -1.11 5.27 3.89
N GLY A 20 -1.05 4.12 4.53
CA GLY A 20 -2.21 3.26 4.69
C GLY A 20 -2.14 2.36 5.92
N VAL A 21 -3.24 1.67 6.17
CA VAL A 21 -3.37 0.66 7.23
C VAL A 21 -3.67 -0.71 6.65
N THR A 22 -3.09 -1.74 7.23
CA THR A 22 -3.37 -3.14 6.88
C THR A 22 -3.02 -4.06 8.03
N SER A 23 -3.67 -5.23 8.10
CA SER A 23 -3.23 -6.32 8.97
C SER A 23 -2.35 -7.36 8.24
N ASN A 24 -2.06 -7.13 6.95
CA ASN A 24 -1.21 -7.99 6.12
C ASN A 24 -0.51 -7.12 5.06
N LEU A 25 0.78 -6.83 5.29
CA LEU A 25 1.56 -5.95 4.42
C LEU A 25 1.86 -6.59 3.06
N ILE A 26 2.21 -7.88 3.04
CA ILE A 26 2.58 -8.60 1.80
C ILE A 26 1.41 -8.60 0.81
N ARG A 27 0.21 -8.97 1.26
CA ARG A 27 -0.99 -8.95 0.43
C ARG A 27 -1.29 -7.53 -0.07
N ARG A 28 -1.11 -6.52 0.78
CA ARG A 28 -1.39 -5.14 0.41
C ARG A 28 -0.43 -4.62 -0.66
N VAL A 29 0.87 -4.95 -0.57
CA VAL A 29 1.85 -4.62 -1.62
C VAL A 29 1.45 -5.25 -2.96
N PHE A 30 1.03 -6.52 -2.96
CA PHE A 30 0.57 -7.21 -4.17
C PHE A 30 -0.62 -6.48 -4.82
N GLN A 31 -1.64 -6.14 -4.02
CA GLN A 31 -2.83 -5.42 -4.50
C GLN A 31 -2.48 -4.06 -5.13
N HIS A 32 -1.54 -3.32 -4.55
CA HIS A 32 -1.07 -2.05 -5.13
C HIS A 32 -0.33 -2.25 -6.45
N LYS A 33 0.54 -3.26 -6.54
CA LYS A 33 1.29 -3.57 -7.77
C LYS A 33 0.39 -3.99 -8.93
N ASN A 34 -0.73 -4.67 -8.63
CA ASN A 34 -1.66 -5.18 -9.65
C ASN A 34 -2.86 -4.25 -9.90
N GLY A 35 -2.94 -3.08 -9.25
CA GLY A 35 -4.06 -2.16 -9.42
C GLY A 35 -5.41 -2.71 -8.92
N GLU A 36 -5.40 -3.72 -8.04
CA GLU A 36 -6.61 -4.38 -7.53
C GLU A 36 -7.39 -3.53 -6.53
N THR A 37 -6.78 -2.45 -6.03
CA THR A 37 -7.40 -1.53 -5.08
C THR A 37 -7.82 -0.25 -5.78
N GLU A 38 -9.11 0.08 -5.72
CA GLU A 38 -9.57 1.39 -6.17
C GLU A 38 -9.05 2.50 -5.26
N GLY A 39 -8.56 3.58 -5.84
CA GLY A 39 -8.07 4.74 -5.10
C GLY A 39 -6.81 5.35 -5.69
N PHE A 40 -6.09 6.11 -4.86
CA PHE A 40 -4.93 6.92 -5.25
C PHE A 40 -3.88 6.15 -6.06
N THR A 41 -3.68 4.86 -5.75
CA THR A 41 -2.66 4.01 -6.38
C THR A 41 -3.13 3.30 -7.66
N LYS A 42 -4.34 3.57 -8.16
CA LYS A 42 -4.88 3.00 -9.41
C LYS A 42 -4.49 3.81 -10.65
N LYS A 43 -3.94 5.02 -10.45
CA LYS A 43 -3.44 5.92 -11.51
C LYS A 43 -1.98 5.69 -11.82
#